data_AF-A0A958LAZ0-F1
#
_entry.id   AF-A0A958LAZ0-F1
#
_cell.length_a   1.000
_cell.length_b   1.000
_cell.length_c   1.000
_cell.angle_alpha   90.00
_cell.angle_beta   90.00
_cell.angle_gamma   90.00
#
_symmetry.space_group_name_H-M   'P 1'
#
loop_
_entity.id
_entity.type
_entity.pdbx_description
1 polymer ?
#
loop_
_entity_poly.entity_id
_entity_poly.type
_entity_poly.pdbx_seq_one_letter_code
_entity_poly.pdbx_strand_id
1 'polypeptide(L)'
;MGVDLMVGFRDLRQYLDALRRADDLVEISVPVDPKLELPEIHRRVIASEGPALYFSNVLGSPYPVVTNLFGTTDRVDLAFGTDGKELLSRVASLPERILPPSIGKLWAERGLFGRLARVGLRTKRDAPVSEVVESPPRLSELPALTTWKLDGGPFITLPLVYTEHPDSGIPNLGMYRIQIFSDTTTGLHMQIGKGGGFHLKRAAERGVPLPVVINVGGPPAAILS
;
A
#
# COMPACT_ATOMS: atom_id res chain seq x y z
N MET A 1 -22.30 -4.34 17.53
CA MET A 1 -22.36 -4.96 16.18
C MET A 1 -20.92 -5.19 15.74
N GLY A 2 -20.50 -6.47 15.77
CA GLY A 2 -19.11 -6.86 15.53
C GLY A 2 -18.69 -6.62 14.09
N VAL A 3 -17.50 -6.08 13.89
CA VAL A 3 -16.85 -6.08 12.58
C VAL A 3 -16.57 -7.55 12.25
N ASP A 4 -17.03 -8.02 11.09
CA ASP A 4 -16.77 -9.40 10.66
C ASP A 4 -15.29 -9.54 10.29
N LEU A 5 -14.46 -9.88 11.29
CA LEU A 5 -13.02 -10.07 11.18
C LEU A 5 -12.61 -11.22 10.24
N MET A 6 -13.59 -11.99 9.73
CA MET A 6 -13.38 -13.11 8.80
C MET A 6 -12.98 -12.66 7.40
N VAL A 7 -13.21 -11.40 6.98
CA VAL A 7 -12.83 -10.93 5.64
C VAL A 7 -12.06 -9.61 5.75
N GLY A 8 -10.83 -9.58 5.23
CA GLY A 8 -10.00 -8.38 5.19
C GLY A 8 -10.68 -7.20 4.49
N PHE A 9 -10.28 -5.98 4.84
CA PHE A 9 -10.89 -4.76 4.33
C PHE A 9 -10.70 -4.61 2.81
N ARG A 10 -11.78 -4.22 2.12
CA ARG A 10 -11.78 -4.09 0.66
C ARG A 10 -11.21 -2.77 0.17
N ASP A 11 -11.20 -1.75 1.01
CA ASP A 11 -10.60 -0.45 0.73
C ASP A 11 -10.14 0.22 2.03
N LEU A 12 -9.42 1.34 1.87
CA LEU A 12 -8.88 2.09 2.99
C LEU A 12 -9.99 2.70 3.86
N ARG A 13 -11.12 3.12 3.29
CA ARG A 13 -12.22 3.75 4.05
C ARG A 13 -12.80 2.79 5.08
N GLN A 14 -13.05 1.54 4.69
CA GLN A 14 -13.54 0.52 5.62
C GLN A 14 -12.54 0.26 6.76
N TYR A 15 -11.24 0.31 6.48
CA TYR A 15 -10.20 0.15 7.50
C TYR A 15 -10.18 1.33 8.47
N LEU A 16 -10.23 2.58 7.97
CA LEU A 16 -10.31 3.77 8.81
C LEU A 16 -11.56 3.76 9.70
N ASP A 17 -12.70 3.32 9.17
CA ASP A 17 -13.93 3.19 9.96
C ASP A 17 -13.80 2.14 11.07
N ALA A 18 -13.05 1.06 10.83
CA ALA A 18 -12.77 0.07 11.87
C ALA A 18 -11.86 0.63 12.96
N LEU A 19 -10.81 1.36 12.60
CA LEU A 19 -9.94 2.04 13.56
C LEU A 19 -10.73 3.07 14.38
N ARG A 20 -11.61 3.85 13.74
CA ARG A 20 -12.48 4.83 14.42
C ARG A 20 -13.42 4.16 15.42
N ARG A 21 -14.02 3.01 15.06
CA ARG A 21 -14.87 2.24 15.98
C ARG A 21 -14.10 1.62 17.15
N ALA A 22 -12.81 1.36 16.97
CA ALA A 22 -11.93 0.81 17.98
C ALA A 22 -11.26 1.90 18.85
N ASP A 23 -11.58 3.18 18.64
CA ASP A 23 -10.90 4.32 19.28
C ASP A 23 -9.38 4.37 19.01
N ASP A 24 -8.94 3.78 17.89
CA ASP A 24 -7.54 3.71 17.45
C ASP A 24 -7.26 4.64 16.25
N LEU A 25 -8.12 5.64 16.04
CA LEU A 25 -7.94 6.70 15.03
C LEU A 25 -8.28 8.06 15.65
N VAL A 26 -7.28 8.95 15.69
CA VAL A 26 -7.46 10.33 16.12
C VAL A 26 -7.53 11.24 14.91
N GLU A 27 -8.57 12.07 14.87
CA GLU A 27 -8.74 13.11 13.85
C GLU A 27 -8.15 14.45 14.34
N ILE A 28 -7.31 15.05 13.51
CA ILE A 28 -6.60 16.30 13.76
C ILE A 28 -7.09 17.32 12.72
N SER A 29 -7.90 18.27 13.18
CA SER A 29 -8.50 19.33 12.35
C SER A 29 -7.75 20.66 12.38
N VAL A 30 -6.84 20.81 13.35
CA VAL A 30 -5.91 21.96 13.35
C VAL A 30 -5.05 21.91 12.08
N PRO A 31 -4.79 23.05 11.43
CA PRO A 31 -3.92 23.08 10.25
C PRO A 31 -2.51 22.57 10.61
N VAL A 32 -1.97 21.64 9.83
CA VAL A 32 -0.63 21.07 10.03
C VAL A 32 0.19 21.18 8.74
N ASP A 33 1.46 21.58 8.86
CA ASP A 33 2.40 21.64 7.75
C ASP A 33 2.88 20.21 7.36
N PRO A 34 2.71 19.78 6.09
CA PRO A 34 3.25 18.49 5.62
C PRO A 34 4.79 18.46 5.61
N LYS A 35 5.45 19.61 5.74
CA LYS A 35 6.90 19.74 5.86
C LYS A 35 7.32 19.73 7.32
N LEU A 36 8.01 18.66 7.73
CA LEU A 36 8.61 18.44 9.05
C LEU A 36 7.63 18.34 10.23
N GLU A 37 6.57 19.14 10.29
CA GLU A 37 5.61 19.14 11.39
C GLU A 37 4.77 17.85 11.43
N LEU A 38 3.99 17.57 10.37
CA LEU A 38 3.17 16.36 10.28
C LEU A 38 4.02 15.08 10.49
N PRO A 39 5.19 14.92 9.83
CA PRO A 39 6.06 13.77 10.06
C PRO A 39 6.62 13.69 11.49
N GLU A 40 6.93 14.82 12.14
CA GLU A 40 7.40 14.82 13.54
C GLU A 40 6.28 14.41 14.52
N ILE A 41 5.04 14.86 14.29
CA ILE A 41 3.87 14.40 15.04
C ILE A 41 3.75 12.89 14.90
N HIS A 42 3.73 12.39 13.65
CA HIS A 42 3.68 10.97 13.36
C HIS A 42 4.80 10.19 14.07
N ARG A 43 6.05 10.69 14.01
CA ARG A 43 7.23 10.07 14.63
C ARG A 43 7.09 9.93 16.15
N ARG A 44 6.52 10.92 16.84
CA ARG A 44 6.27 10.83 18.29
C ARG A 44 5.17 9.85 18.62
N VAL A 45 4.07 9.86 17.85
CA VAL A 45 2.93 8.98 18.09
C VAL A 45 3.30 7.52 17.86
N ILE A 46 4.04 7.19 16.79
CA ILE A 46 4.48 5.80 16.59
C ILE A 46 5.47 5.34 17.66
N ALA A 47 6.36 6.22 18.14
CA ALA A 47 7.30 5.89 19.21
C ALA A 47 6.62 5.60 20.56
N SER A 48 5.40 6.08 20.76
CA SER A 48 4.57 5.78 21.93
C SER A 48 3.49 4.74 21.64
N GLU A 49 3.59 3.98 20.54
CA GLU A 49 2.58 3.02 20.07
C GLU A 49 1.16 3.61 19.98
N GLY A 50 1.06 4.91 19.69
CA GLY A 50 -0.20 5.63 19.69
C GLY A 50 -1.10 5.34 18.47
N PRO A 51 -2.25 6.02 18.39
CA PRO A 51 -3.29 5.72 17.41
C PRO A 51 -2.90 6.07 15.98
N ALA A 52 -3.66 5.58 15.01
CA ALA A 52 -3.62 6.11 13.66
C ALA A 52 -4.03 7.60 13.68
N LEU A 53 -3.48 8.40 12.78
CA LEU A 53 -3.73 9.84 12.74
C LEU A 53 -4.35 10.23 11.41
N TYR A 54 -5.51 10.88 11.45
CA TYR A 54 -6.17 11.46 10.29
C TYR A 54 -6.10 12.98 10.36
N PHE A 55 -5.26 13.58 9.52
CA PHE A 55 -5.13 15.03 9.39
C PHE A 55 -6.12 15.50 8.32
N SER A 56 -7.20 16.15 8.77
CA SER A 56 -8.25 16.65 7.86
C SER A 56 -7.92 18.02 7.25
N ASN A 57 -6.92 18.72 7.78
CA ASN A 57 -6.48 20.03 7.31
C ASN A 57 -4.96 20.09 7.16
N VAL A 58 -4.47 19.84 5.95
CA VAL A 58 -3.04 19.89 5.63
C VAL A 58 -2.75 21.15 4.81
N LEU A 59 -1.80 21.96 5.28
CA LEU A 59 -1.51 23.24 4.64
C LEU A 59 -1.08 23.06 3.18
N GLY A 60 -1.68 23.84 2.29
CA GLY A 60 -1.36 23.83 0.85
C GLY A 60 -1.92 22.64 0.07
N SER A 61 -2.77 21.79 0.69
CA SER A 61 -3.39 20.66 0.01
C SER A 61 -4.91 20.60 0.26
N PRO A 62 -5.73 20.30 -0.77
CA PRO A 62 -7.15 20.02 -0.56
C PRO A 62 -7.40 18.59 -0.03
N TYR A 63 -6.35 17.76 0.09
CA TYR A 63 -6.49 16.36 0.45
C TYR A 63 -6.08 16.09 1.90
N PRO A 64 -6.79 15.20 2.61
CA PRO A 64 -6.41 14.77 3.94
C PRO A 64 -5.20 13.82 3.88
N VAL A 65 -4.50 13.69 5.00
CA VAL A 65 -3.42 12.72 5.18
C VAL A 65 -3.78 11.77 6.30
N VAL A 66 -3.56 10.47 6.07
CA VAL A 66 -3.57 9.48 7.14
C VAL A 66 -2.17 8.92 7.35
N THR A 67 -1.75 8.82 8.60
CA THR A 67 -0.46 8.22 8.98
C THR A 67 -0.65 7.17 10.07
N ASN A 68 0.43 6.43 10.36
CA ASN A 68 0.47 5.42 11.42
C ASN A 68 -0.52 4.25 11.20
N LEU A 69 -0.96 4.02 9.96
CA LEU A 69 -1.91 2.96 9.58
C LEU A 69 -1.49 1.56 10.05
N PHE A 70 -0.19 1.31 10.14
CA PHE A 70 0.40 -0.01 10.42
C PHE A 70 1.47 0.05 11.52
N GLY A 71 1.43 1.07 12.39
CA GLY A 71 2.48 1.29 13.39
C GLY A 71 2.45 0.37 14.61
N THR A 72 1.47 -0.53 14.73
CA THR A 72 1.39 -1.54 15.78
C THR A 72 1.07 -2.91 15.17
N THR A 73 1.46 -3.98 15.87
CA THR A 73 1.12 -5.36 15.47
C THR A 73 -0.39 -5.52 15.39
N ASP A 74 -1.15 -4.97 16.34
CA ASP A 74 -2.62 -5.07 16.34
C ASP A 74 -3.27 -4.41 15.11
N ARG A 75 -2.72 -3.29 14.63
CA ARG A 75 -3.20 -2.65 13.38
C ARG A 75 -2.84 -3.47 12.14
N VAL A 76 -1.62 -3.98 12.06
CA VAL A 76 -1.21 -4.92 10.99
C VAL A 76 -2.13 -6.14 10.98
N ASP A 77 -2.42 -6.64 12.18
CA ASP A 77 -3.23 -7.81 12.40
C ASP A 77 -4.69 -7.62 11.96
N LEU A 78 -5.25 -6.46 12.31
CA LEU A 78 -6.55 -6.02 11.86
C LEU A 78 -6.59 -5.86 10.33
N ALA A 79 -5.57 -5.26 9.73
CA ALA A 79 -5.49 -5.03 8.28
C ALA A 79 -5.56 -6.32 7.45
N PHE A 80 -4.90 -7.39 7.90
CA PHE A 80 -4.97 -8.71 7.25
C PHE A 80 -6.26 -9.49 7.57
N GLY A 81 -6.87 -9.26 8.74
CA GLY A 81 -7.96 -10.09 9.25
C GLY A 81 -7.49 -11.50 9.65
N THR A 82 -8.33 -12.25 10.36
CA THR A 82 -7.96 -13.60 10.84
C THR A 82 -7.72 -14.57 9.69
N ASP A 83 -8.55 -14.52 8.65
CA ASP A 83 -8.45 -15.40 7.49
C ASP A 83 -7.22 -15.09 6.63
N GLY A 84 -6.87 -13.80 6.47
CA GLY A 84 -5.72 -13.38 5.68
C GLY A 84 -4.39 -13.84 6.30
N LYS A 85 -4.24 -13.69 7.62
CA LYS A 85 -3.07 -14.20 8.34
C LYS A 85 -2.97 -15.71 8.29
N GLU A 86 -4.08 -16.42 8.50
CA GLU A 86 -4.09 -17.87 8.47
C GLU A 86 -3.72 -18.38 7.07
N LEU A 87 -4.22 -17.70 6.02
CA LEU A 87 -3.83 -17.99 4.65
C LEU A 87 -2.33 -17.76 4.42
N LEU A 88 -1.80 -16.59 4.83
CA LEU A 88 -0.39 -16.25 4.64
C LEU A 88 0.54 -17.22 5.37
N SER A 89 0.26 -17.54 6.62
CA SER A 89 1.04 -18.50 7.43
C SER A 89 0.98 -19.93 6.86
N ARG A 90 -0.19 -20.37 6.35
CA ARG A 90 -0.31 -21.67 5.68
C ARG A 90 0.43 -21.70 4.34
N VAL A 91 0.43 -20.61 3.57
CA VAL A 91 1.21 -20.50 2.33
C VAL A 91 2.71 -20.52 2.63
N ALA A 92 3.17 -19.77 3.63
CA ALA A 92 4.58 -19.72 4.00
C ALA A 92 5.13 -21.07 4.47
N SER A 93 4.33 -21.86 5.19
CA SER A 93 4.69 -23.22 5.65
C SER A 93 4.41 -24.32 4.60
N LEU A 94 3.84 -23.98 3.45
CA LEU A 94 3.46 -24.94 2.42
C LEU A 94 4.66 -25.73 1.85
N PRO A 95 5.83 -25.12 1.55
CA PRO A 95 6.98 -25.86 1.04
C PRO A 95 7.43 -26.96 1.99
N GLU A 96 7.51 -26.68 3.29
CA GLU A 96 7.90 -27.65 4.32
C GLU A 96 6.88 -28.79 4.46
N ARG A 97 5.58 -28.47 4.38
CA ARG A 97 4.49 -29.45 4.54
C ARG A 97 4.39 -30.40 3.35
N ILE A 98 4.56 -29.87 2.13
CA ILE A 98 4.43 -30.64 0.90
C ILE A 98 5.68 -31.49 0.66
N LEU A 99 6.85 -31.18 1.22
CA LEU A 99 8.05 -31.98 1.01
C LEU A 99 8.17 -33.17 1.99
N PRO A 100 8.54 -34.39 1.54
CA PRO A 100 8.47 -34.86 0.15
C PRO A 100 7.01 -34.97 -0.34
N PRO A 101 6.72 -34.70 -1.62
CA PRO A 101 5.37 -34.65 -2.17
C PRO A 101 4.71 -36.03 -2.13
N SER A 102 3.55 -36.11 -1.50
CA SER A 102 2.70 -37.30 -1.51
C SER A 102 1.25 -36.93 -1.80
N ILE A 103 0.49 -37.84 -2.42
CA ILE A 103 -0.91 -37.62 -2.78
C ILE A 103 -1.74 -37.29 -1.53
N GLY A 104 -1.46 -37.95 -0.39
CA GLY A 104 -2.12 -37.67 0.88
C GLY A 104 -1.86 -36.26 1.41
N LYS A 105 -0.61 -35.78 1.32
CA LYS A 105 -0.24 -34.40 1.72
C LYS A 105 -0.90 -33.35 0.82
N LEU A 106 -0.94 -33.61 -0.49
CA LEU A 106 -1.62 -32.72 -1.45
C LEU A 106 -3.14 -32.68 -1.21
N TRP A 107 -3.76 -33.83 -0.91
CA TRP A 107 -5.19 -33.90 -0.55
C TRP A 107 -5.51 -33.20 0.76
N ALA A 108 -4.62 -33.27 1.76
CA ALA A 108 -4.78 -32.57 3.02
C ALA A 108 -4.83 -31.04 2.84
N GLU A 109 -4.11 -30.52 1.84
CA GLU A 109 -4.06 -29.09 1.52
C GLU A 109 -5.16 -28.62 0.55
N ARG A 110 -6.14 -29.47 0.18
CA ARG A 110 -7.24 -29.10 -0.74
C ARG A 110 -8.01 -27.84 -0.33
N GLY A 111 -8.14 -27.59 0.98
CA GLY A 111 -8.78 -26.39 1.51
C GLY A 111 -7.96 -25.12 1.26
N LEU A 112 -6.64 -25.21 1.32
CA LEU A 112 -5.74 -24.13 0.96
C LEU A 112 -5.80 -23.83 -0.54
N PHE A 113 -5.75 -24.86 -1.39
CA PHE A 113 -5.91 -24.69 -2.84
C PHE A 113 -7.24 -24.06 -3.21
N GLY A 114 -8.34 -24.47 -2.58
CA GLY A 114 -9.66 -23.86 -2.79
C GLY A 114 -9.72 -22.38 -2.38
N ARG A 115 -8.99 -21.98 -1.33
CA ARG A 115 -8.84 -20.56 -0.94
C ARG A 115 -7.96 -19.79 -1.93
N LEU A 116 -6.82 -20.34 -2.33
CA LEU A 116 -5.92 -19.73 -3.32
C LEU A 116 -6.59 -19.54 -4.68
N ALA A 117 -7.45 -20.48 -5.11
CA ALA A 117 -8.21 -20.36 -6.35
C ALA A 117 -9.20 -19.16 -6.35
N ARG A 118 -9.54 -18.61 -5.18
CA ARG A 118 -10.37 -17.40 -5.05
C ARG A 118 -9.54 -16.12 -5.02
N VAL A 119 -8.22 -16.23 -4.88
CA VAL A 119 -7.28 -15.11 -4.96
C VAL A 119 -6.95 -14.86 -6.43
N GLY A 120 -7.16 -13.63 -6.88
CA GLY A 120 -6.87 -13.26 -8.25
C GLY A 120 -7.35 -11.84 -8.55
N LEU A 121 -6.81 -11.29 -9.63
CA LEU A 121 -7.24 -9.99 -10.13
C LEU A 121 -8.56 -10.15 -10.89
N ARG A 122 -9.48 -9.20 -10.69
CA ARG A 122 -10.70 -9.09 -11.50
C ARG A 122 -10.68 -7.76 -12.22
N THR A 123 -10.81 -7.81 -13.54
CA THR A 123 -10.98 -6.60 -14.35
C THR A 123 -12.36 -6.01 -14.10
N LYS A 124 -12.41 -4.73 -13.76
CA LYS A 124 -13.64 -3.96 -13.64
C LYS A 124 -13.53 -2.71 -14.52
N ARG A 125 -14.67 -2.28 -15.08
CA ARG A 125 -14.76 -1.06 -15.89
C ARG A 125 -14.94 0.17 -15.03
N ASP A 126 -15.67 0.03 -13.93
CA ASP A 126 -16.01 1.13 -13.01
C ASP A 126 -15.43 0.84 -11.63
N ALA A 127 -14.75 1.83 -11.05
CA ALA A 127 -14.20 1.77 -9.70
C ALA A 127 -14.20 3.17 -9.06
N PRO A 128 -14.31 3.30 -7.73
CA PRO A 128 -14.31 4.61 -7.06
C PRO A 128 -13.06 5.46 -7.37
N VAL A 129 -11.93 4.83 -7.68
CA VAL A 129 -10.68 5.52 -8.04
C VAL A 129 -10.77 6.27 -9.38
N SER A 130 -11.74 5.94 -10.25
CA SER A 130 -11.93 6.60 -11.54
C SER A 130 -12.99 7.71 -11.52
N GLU A 131 -13.56 8.05 -10.36
CA GLU A 131 -14.61 9.07 -10.24
C GLU A 131 -14.11 10.49 -10.55
N VAL A 132 -12.84 10.77 -10.26
CA VAL A 132 -12.19 12.05 -10.52
C VAL A 132 -10.94 11.80 -11.35
N VAL A 133 -10.86 12.46 -12.51
CA VAL A 133 -9.70 12.43 -13.39
C VAL A 133 -9.19 13.84 -13.58
N GLU A 134 -7.92 14.05 -13.29
CA GLU A 134 -7.26 15.33 -13.44
C GLU A 134 -6.20 15.26 -14.55
N SER A 135 -6.32 16.15 -15.54
CA SER A 135 -5.37 16.28 -16.65
C SER A 135 -5.37 17.73 -17.17
N PRO A 136 -4.25 18.46 -17.15
CA PRO A 136 -2.93 18.02 -16.66
C PRO A 136 -2.91 17.80 -15.14
N PRO A 137 -2.05 16.89 -14.63
CA PRO A 137 -1.94 16.64 -13.19
C PRO A 137 -1.35 17.85 -12.48
N ARG A 138 -1.78 18.09 -11.23
CA ARG A 138 -1.21 19.09 -10.32
C ARG A 138 -0.60 18.41 -9.10
N LEU A 139 0.50 17.67 -9.30
CA LEU A 139 1.15 16.91 -8.23
C LEU A 139 1.60 17.75 -7.03
N SER A 140 1.80 19.06 -7.20
CA SER A 140 2.11 19.97 -6.09
C SER A 140 0.95 20.19 -5.11
N GLU A 141 -0.30 19.88 -5.49
CA GLU A 141 -1.46 19.93 -4.59
C GLU A 141 -1.57 18.70 -3.68
N LEU A 142 -0.81 17.63 -3.96
CA LEU A 142 -0.77 16.46 -3.08
C LEU A 142 -0.09 16.82 -1.75
N PRO A 143 -0.57 16.28 -0.61
CA PRO A 143 0.00 16.57 0.70
C PRO A 143 1.26 15.71 0.93
N ALA A 144 2.22 15.80 0.01
CA ALA A 144 3.45 15.01 0.02
C ALA A 144 4.39 15.50 1.13
N LEU A 145 4.98 14.55 1.84
CA LEU A 145 5.70 14.83 3.08
C LEU A 145 7.16 15.14 2.80
N THR A 146 7.67 16.19 3.45
CA THR A 146 9.13 16.37 3.63
C THR A 146 9.46 15.95 5.05
N THR A 147 9.94 14.71 5.21
CA THR A 147 10.07 14.05 6.51
C THR A 147 11.28 14.55 7.27
N TRP A 148 12.39 14.77 6.58
CA TRP A 148 13.65 15.19 7.18
C TRP A 148 14.11 16.54 6.63
N LYS A 149 14.81 17.30 7.48
CA LYS A 149 15.35 18.63 7.12
C LYS A 149 16.27 18.58 5.89
N LEU A 150 16.94 17.45 5.67
CA LEU A 150 17.89 17.23 4.57
C LEU A 150 17.29 16.43 3.40
N ASP A 151 15.99 16.14 3.42
CA ASP A 151 15.34 15.53 2.26
C ASP A 151 15.42 16.50 1.07
N GLY A 152 15.74 15.99 -0.12
CA GLY A 152 15.86 16.78 -1.34
C GLY A 152 14.52 17.29 -1.90
N GLY A 153 13.40 17.01 -1.24
CA GLY A 153 12.06 17.41 -1.64
C GLY A 153 10.96 16.56 -0.99
N PRO A 154 9.69 16.83 -1.32
CA PRO A 154 8.55 16.08 -0.81
C PRO A 154 8.42 14.70 -1.47
N PHE A 155 7.94 13.72 -0.68
CA PHE A 155 7.76 12.34 -1.11
C PHE A 155 6.34 11.82 -0.90
N ILE A 156 5.88 10.99 -1.83
CA ILE A 156 4.86 9.98 -1.56
C ILE A 156 5.57 8.81 -0.89
N THR A 157 5.19 8.51 0.36
CA THR A 157 5.98 7.66 1.26
C THR A 157 5.58 6.19 1.24
N LEU A 158 4.29 5.88 1.02
CA LEU A 158 3.74 4.52 1.04
C LEU A 158 2.91 4.19 -0.22
N PRO A 159 3.47 4.25 -1.44
CA PRO A 159 2.75 3.89 -2.64
C PRO A 159 2.92 2.41 -3.01
N LEU A 160 1.96 1.90 -3.78
CA LEU A 160 2.02 0.64 -4.51
C LEU A 160 2.30 0.94 -6.00
N VAL A 161 3.52 0.64 -6.42
CA VAL A 161 4.04 0.93 -7.76
C VAL A 161 3.92 -0.31 -8.64
N TYR A 162 3.04 -0.22 -9.63
CA TYR A 162 2.75 -1.28 -10.58
C TYR A 162 3.52 -1.07 -11.89
N THR A 163 4.08 -2.16 -12.41
CA THR A 163 4.77 -2.22 -13.72
C THR A 163 4.55 -3.60 -14.35
N GLU A 164 4.71 -3.70 -15.67
CA GLU A 164 4.65 -4.98 -16.39
C GLU A 164 5.95 -5.23 -17.14
N HIS A 165 6.37 -6.50 -17.19
CA HIS A 165 7.54 -6.89 -17.96
C HIS A 165 7.30 -6.64 -19.46
N PRO A 166 8.17 -5.88 -20.17
CA PRO A 166 7.93 -5.45 -21.55
C PRO A 166 7.69 -6.58 -22.57
N ASP A 167 8.17 -7.78 -22.29
CA ASP A 167 8.08 -8.94 -23.20
C ASP A 167 6.95 -9.89 -22.85
N SER A 168 6.69 -10.10 -21.56
CA SER A 168 5.84 -11.19 -21.06
C SER A 168 4.55 -10.70 -20.42
N GLY A 169 4.42 -9.40 -20.15
CA GLY A 169 3.29 -8.83 -19.44
C GLY A 169 3.20 -9.26 -17.96
N ILE A 170 4.21 -9.96 -17.44
CA ILE A 170 4.20 -10.40 -16.04
C ILE A 170 4.23 -9.15 -15.13
N PRO A 171 3.28 -9.01 -14.19
CA PRO A 171 3.19 -7.82 -13.36
C PRO A 171 4.20 -7.84 -12.21
N ASN A 172 4.58 -6.65 -11.75
CA ASN A 172 5.25 -6.42 -10.48
C ASN A 172 4.51 -5.32 -9.74
N LEU A 173 4.21 -5.55 -8.47
CA LEU A 173 3.75 -4.54 -7.52
C LEU A 173 4.83 -4.38 -6.45
N GLY A 174 5.41 -3.19 -6.35
CA GLY A 174 6.48 -2.90 -5.39
C GLY A 174 6.22 -1.60 -4.63
N MET A 175 6.89 -1.45 -3.49
CA MET A 175 6.82 -0.22 -2.70
C MET A 175 8.11 0.57 -2.88
N TYR A 176 8.01 1.75 -3.49
CA TYR A 176 9.15 2.65 -3.74
C TYR A 176 8.74 4.08 -3.40
N ARG A 177 9.58 4.81 -2.66
CA ARG A 177 9.33 6.24 -2.41
C ARG A 177 9.38 7.02 -3.71
N ILE A 178 8.43 7.95 -3.88
CA ILE A 178 8.30 8.79 -5.09
C ILE A 178 8.58 10.23 -4.71
N GLN A 179 9.67 10.80 -5.22
CA GLN A 179 9.99 12.21 -5.03
C GLN A 179 9.20 13.06 -6.02
N ILE A 180 8.61 14.16 -5.59
CA ILE A 180 7.93 15.10 -6.50
C ILE A 180 8.91 16.24 -6.85
N PHE A 181 9.07 16.52 -8.15
CA PHE A 181 9.90 17.62 -8.65
C PHE A 181 9.07 18.77 -9.25
N SER A 182 7.94 18.44 -9.88
CA SER A 182 6.99 19.40 -10.44
C SER A 182 5.60 18.76 -10.53
N ASP A 183 4.60 19.52 -10.99
CA ASP A 183 3.25 19.04 -11.23
C ASP A 183 3.16 17.84 -12.19
N THR A 184 4.17 17.63 -13.03
CA THR A 184 4.18 16.60 -14.06
C THR A 184 5.43 15.72 -14.01
N THR A 185 6.26 15.80 -12.96
CA THR A 185 7.54 15.08 -12.90
C THR A 185 7.85 14.56 -11.51
N THR A 186 8.20 13.28 -11.45
CA THR A 186 8.59 12.58 -10.23
C THR A 186 9.87 11.78 -10.40
N GLY A 187 10.61 11.59 -9.31
CA GLY A 187 11.73 10.66 -9.21
C GLY A 187 11.29 9.33 -8.59
N LEU A 188 11.70 8.22 -9.22
CA LEU A 188 11.44 6.87 -8.75
C LEU A 188 12.72 6.04 -8.84
N HIS A 189 13.20 5.57 -7.69
CA HIS A 189 14.34 4.66 -7.64
C HIS A 189 13.84 3.22 -7.50
N MET A 190 13.97 2.44 -8.58
CA MET A 190 13.73 1.00 -8.56
C MET A 190 15.03 0.25 -8.25
N GLN A 191 15.05 -0.47 -7.13
CA GLN A 191 16.23 -1.24 -6.70
C GLN A 191 16.58 -2.33 -7.73
N ILE A 192 17.86 -2.37 -8.12
CA ILE A 192 18.40 -3.40 -9.00
C ILE A 192 18.24 -4.79 -8.35
N GLY A 193 17.83 -5.78 -9.15
CA GLY A 193 17.62 -7.16 -8.68
C GLY A 193 16.28 -7.40 -7.97
N LYS A 194 15.39 -6.40 -7.92
CA LYS A 194 13.98 -6.55 -7.53
C LYS A 194 13.09 -6.48 -8.78
N GLY A 195 11.84 -6.94 -8.68
CA GLY A 195 10.94 -7.10 -9.83
C GLY A 195 10.86 -5.87 -10.76
N GLY A 196 10.54 -4.70 -10.22
CA GLY A 196 10.53 -3.45 -10.99
C GLY A 196 11.89 -3.10 -11.64
N GLY A 197 13.01 -3.40 -10.97
CA GLY A 197 14.35 -3.20 -11.53
C GLY A 197 14.63 -4.10 -12.75
N PHE A 198 14.13 -5.34 -12.77
CA PHE A 198 14.21 -6.20 -13.95
C PHE A 198 13.38 -5.65 -15.11
N HIS A 199 12.17 -5.14 -14.82
CA HIS A 199 11.30 -4.53 -15.84
C HIS A 199 11.96 -3.29 -16.45
N LEU A 200 12.53 -2.42 -15.62
CA LEU A 200 13.22 -1.20 -16.06
C LEU A 200 14.45 -1.52 -16.91
N LYS A 201 15.27 -2.49 -16.47
CA LYS A 201 16.41 -2.96 -17.25
C LYS A 201 15.97 -3.43 -18.64
N ARG A 202 14.90 -4.24 -18.70
CA ARG A 202 14.42 -4.79 -19.97
C ARG A 202 13.86 -3.70 -20.89
N ALA A 203 13.14 -2.72 -20.34
CA ALA A 203 12.63 -1.59 -21.12
C ALA A 203 13.77 -0.77 -21.72
N ALA A 204 14.84 -0.54 -20.94
CA ALA A 204 16.05 0.14 -21.40
C ALA A 204 16.76 -0.64 -22.53
N GLU A 205 16.90 -1.96 -22.41
CA GLU A 205 17.45 -2.81 -23.49
C GLU A 205 16.65 -2.74 -24.79
N ARG A 206 15.33 -2.53 -24.69
CA ARG A 206 14.43 -2.33 -25.84
C ARG A 206 14.41 -0.90 -26.35
N GLY A 207 15.00 0.06 -25.64
CA GLY A 207 14.92 1.49 -25.98
C GLY A 207 13.51 2.06 -25.88
N VAL A 208 12.66 1.52 -25.00
CA VAL A 208 11.27 2.00 -24.78
C VAL A 208 11.07 2.49 -23.35
N PRO A 209 10.14 3.44 -23.11
CA PRO A 209 9.76 3.80 -21.75
C PRO A 209 9.07 2.61 -21.06
N LEU A 210 9.28 2.48 -19.75
CA LEU A 210 8.52 1.56 -18.91
C LEU A 210 7.26 2.28 -18.39
N PRO A 211 6.04 1.81 -18.72
CA PRO A 211 4.82 2.32 -18.10
C PRO A 211 4.79 2.00 -16.60
N VAL A 212 4.41 2.99 -15.79
CA VAL A 212 4.33 2.89 -14.34
C VAL A 212 2.98 3.42 -13.87
N VAL A 213 2.32 2.69 -12.95
CA VAL A 213 1.12 3.17 -12.24
C VAL A 213 1.44 3.25 -10.75
N ILE A 214 1.23 4.42 -10.15
CA ILE A 214 1.47 4.67 -8.72
C ILE A 214 0.11 4.73 -8.04
N ASN A 215 -0.16 3.77 -7.15
CA ASN A 215 -1.39 3.74 -6.36
C ASN A 215 -1.08 4.19 -4.94
N VAL A 216 -1.93 5.06 -4.37
CA VAL A 216 -1.82 5.51 -2.98
C VAL A 216 -3.11 5.15 -2.26
N GLY A 217 -2.98 4.45 -1.12
CA GLY A 217 -4.11 3.83 -0.45
C GLY A 217 -4.57 2.52 -1.12
N GLY A 218 -5.83 2.16 -0.91
CA GLY A 218 -6.38 0.87 -1.37
C GLY A 218 -6.62 -0.11 -0.22
N PRO A 219 -6.88 -1.40 -0.53
CA PRO A 219 -7.07 -2.43 0.50
C PRO A 219 -5.82 -2.53 1.38
N PRO A 220 -5.92 -2.44 2.72
CA PRO A 220 -4.75 -2.38 3.60
C PRO A 220 -3.88 -3.64 3.53
N ALA A 221 -4.48 -4.83 3.37
CA ALA A 221 -3.73 -6.07 3.16
C ALA A 221 -2.88 -6.06 1.87
N ALA A 222 -3.34 -5.36 0.81
CA ALA A 222 -2.57 -5.21 -0.43
C ALA A 222 -1.42 -4.21 -0.30
N ILE A 223 -1.52 -3.24 0.63
CA ILE A 223 -0.44 -2.30 0.94
C ILE A 223 0.71 -3.02 1.67
N LEU A 224 0.38 -4.04 2.48
CA LEU A 224 1.33 -4.79 3.30
C LEU A 224 1.89 -6.07 2.65
N SER A 225 1.35 -6.51 1.52
CA SER A 225 1.68 -7.79 0.86
C SER A 225 2.97 -7.77 0.05
#